data_AF-A0A349W6Q8-F1
#
_entry.id   AF-A0A349W6Q8-F1
#
_cell.length_a   1.000
_cell.length_b   1.000
_cell.length_c   1.000
_cell.angle_alpha   90.00
_cell.angle_beta   90.00
_cell.angle_gamma   90.00
#
_symmetry.space_group_name_H-M   'P 1'
#
loop_
_entity.id
_entity.type
_entity.pdbx_description
1 polymer ?
#
loop_
_entity_poly.entity_id
_entity_poly.type
_entity_poly.pdbx_seq_one_letter_code
_entity_poly.pdbx_strand_id
1 'polypeptide(L)'
;MHALPVPTHPLLRPFAAVQAVLLLAALVALIVQPPPASALWVAAWLAAAWALWALLRGRIGMLLALVVQCGALATVTSATGLLYWHWLFKPLTMVFAIILAAYSARTSSAGGTFDSKPWWLLGAALVGSLAGDAFLMVEGFFIPGLVSFLFAHGAYIVLFRQGVAWFARPLALVATLGVGAAMYAFLWQGGLPPELRIPVAVYVTVIALMAAQAIGRAGELGDRAARQVALGACFFMLSDSLLATNRFVQPLPLAQVWVLATYYAAQAFIVHGMVRGLRQR
;
A
#
# COMPACT_ATOMS: atom_id res chain seq x y z
N MET A 1 21.15 -8.53 29.85
CA MET A 1 21.62 -7.36 29.06
C MET A 1 20.45 -6.41 28.86
N HIS A 2 20.33 -5.38 29.68
CA HIS A 2 19.39 -4.28 29.45
C HIS A 2 19.90 -3.49 28.25
N ALA A 3 19.19 -3.57 27.12
CA ALA A 3 19.39 -2.64 26.02
C ALA A 3 19.15 -1.24 26.56
N LEU A 4 20.17 -0.37 26.48
CA LEU A 4 20.02 1.05 26.80
C LEU A 4 18.83 1.59 25.99
N PRO A 5 17.89 2.33 26.60
CA PRO A 5 16.75 2.88 25.87
C PRO A 5 17.27 3.81 24.78
N VAL A 6 17.01 3.45 23.52
CA VAL A 6 17.25 4.32 22.36
C VAL A 6 16.59 5.66 22.66
N PRO A 7 17.30 6.80 22.55
CA PRO A 7 16.70 8.10 22.82
C PRO A 7 15.45 8.25 21.96
N THR A 8 14.31 8.44 22.63
CA THR A 8 13.04 8.61 21.94
C THR A 8 13.07 9.95 21.22
N HIS A 9 12.70 9.96 19.94
CA HIS A 9 12.59 11.19 19.16
C HIS A 9 11.76 12.20 19.96
N PRO A 10 12.17 13.47 20.10
CA PRO A 10 11.53 14.43 21.02
C PRO A 10 10.04 14.61 20.73
N LEU A 11 9.64 14.45 19.47
CA LEU A 11 8.23 14.54 19.04
C LEU A 11 7.38 13.29 19.30
N LEU A 12 7.97 12.15 19.70
CA LEU A 12 7.22 10.90 19.82
C LEU A 12 6.13 10.98 20.91
N ARG A 13 6.47 11.52 22.08
CA ARG A 13 5.54 11.68 23.20
C ARG A 13 4.37 12.62 22.88
N PRO A 14 4.60 13.86 22.41
CA PRO A 14 3.49 14.75 22.06
C PRO A 14 2.66 14.20 20.90
N PHE A 15 3.28 13.58 19.89
CA PHE A 15 2.56 12.93 18.79
C PHE A 15 1.63 11.83 19.30
N ALA A 16 2.14 10.91 20.13
CA ALA A 16 1.35 9.81 20.68
C ALA A 16 0.23 10.30 21.60
N ALA A 17 0.47 11.37 22.37
CA ALA A 17 -0.55 11.98 23.22
C ALA A 17 -1.71 12.56 22.39
N VAL A 18 -1.41 13.31 21.32
CA VAL A 18 -2.43 13.84 20.40
C VAL A 18 -3.23 12.71 19.77
N GLN A 19 -2.57 11.67 19.27
CA GLN A 19 -3.22 10.50 18.68
C GLN A 19 -4.13 9.75 19.67
N ALA A 20 -3.70 9.60 20.92
CA ALA A 20 -4.50 8.98 21.97
C ALA A 20 -5.76 9.80 22.27
N VAL A 21 -5.64 11.13 22.38
CA VAL A 21 -6.79 12.03 22.59
C VAL A 21 -7.77 11.95 21.43
N LEU A 22 -7.28 11.97 20.18
CA LEU A 22 -8.12 11.84 18.99
C LEU A 22 -8.86 10.49 18.95
N LEU A 23 -8.17 9.38 19.28
CA LEU A 23 -8.79 8.06 19.34
C LEU A 23 -9.83 7.94 20.45
N LEU A 24 -9.57 8.52 21.62
CA LEU A 24 -10.55 8.56 22.72
C LEU A 24 -11.78 9.38 22.32
N ALA A 25 -11.58 10.56 21.73
CA ALA A 25 -12.68 11.39 21.24
C ALA A 25 -13.50 10.66 20.17
N ALA A 26 -12.84 9.98 19.22
CA ALA A 26 -13.50 9.19 18.19
C ALA A 26 -14.29 8.00 18.78
N LEU A 27 -13.73 7.31 19.78
CA LEU A 27 -14.43 6.22 20.47
C LEU A 27 -15.69 6.73 21.20
N VAL A 28 -15.56 7.86 21.92
CA VAL A 28 -16.70 8.50 22.58
C VAL A 28 -17.77 8.87 21.57
N ALA A 29 -17.40 9.49 20.44
CA ALA A 29 -18.34 9.83 19.37
C ALA A 29 -19.06 8.59 18.82
N LEU A 30 -18.34 7.49 18.59
CA LEU A 30 -18.91 6.22 18.11
C LEU A 30 -19.92 5.60 19.07
N ILE A 31 -19.74 5.79 20.38
CA ILE A 31 -20.63 5.26 21.42
C ILE A 31 -21.84 6.16 21.62
N VAL A 32 -21.62 7.48 21.70
CA VAL A 32 -22.67 8.45 22.05
C VAL A 32 -23.59 8.74 20.85
N GLN A 33 -23.03 8.83 19.65
CA GLN A 33 -23.76 9.09 18.40
C GLN A 33 -23.26 8.15 17.29
N PRO A 34 -23.66 6.86 17.32
CA PRO A 34 -23.16 5.89 16.36
C PRO A 34 -23.55 6.30 14.94
N PRO A 35 -22.57 6.50 14.03
CA PRO A 35 -22.87 6.86 12.64
C PRO A 35 -23.43 5.65 11.89
N PRO A 36 -24.07 5.88 10.72
CA PRO A 36 -24.38 4.81 9.78
C PRO A 36 -23.13 3.98 9.45
N ALA A 37 -23.33 2.68 9.18
CA ALA A 37 -22.23 1.73 8.96
C ALA A 37 -21.20 1.71 10.11
N SER A 38 -21.67 1.74 11.36
CA SER A 38 -20.85 1.84 12.57
C SER A 38 -19.75 0.77 12.64
N ALA A 39 -20.01 -0.43 12.11
CA ALA A 39 -19.01 -1.49 12.01
C ALA A 39 -17.76 -1.09 11.19
N LEU A 40 -17.93 -0.32 10.11
CA LEU A 40 -16.80 0.16 9.30
C LEU A 40 -15.99 1.23 10.04
N TRP A 41 -16.67 2.11 10.76
CA TRP A 41 -16.00 3.10 11.60
C TRP A 41 -15.26 2.49 12.78
N VAL A 42 -15.83 1.46 13.41
CA VAL A 42 -15.14 0.67 14.44
C VAL A 42 -13.91 -0.03 13.86
N ALA A 43 -14.00 -0.61 12.66
CA ALA A 43 -12.85 -1.20 11.99
C ALA A 43 -11.75 -0.16 11.70
N ALA A 44 -12.12 1.03 11.21
CA ALA A 44 -11.18 2.12 10.97
C ALA A 44 -10.51 2.60 12.27
N TRP A 45 -11.30 2.72 13.35
CA TRP A 45 -10.81 3.06 14.68
C TRP A 45 -9.84 1.99 15.22
N LEU A 46 -10.17 0.70 15.08
CA LEU A 46 -9.31 -0.41 15.49
C LEU A 46 -7.98 -0.40 14.73
N ALA A 47 -7.99 -0.13 13.42
CA ALA A 47 -6.77 0.01 12.63
C ALA A 47 -5.91 1.19 13.11
N ALA A 48 -6.53 2.33 13.42
CA ALA A 48 -5.85 3.51 13.93
C ALA A 48 -5.29 3.31 15.35
N ALA A 49 -6.03 2.62 16.23
CA ALA A 49 -5.60 2.24 17.56
C ALA A 49 -4.44 1.23 17.51
N TRP A 50 -4.51 0.24 16.61
CA TRP A 50 -3.41 -0.69 16.36
C TRP A 50 -2.15 0.05 15.89
N ALA A 51 -2.28 1.04 15.00
CA ALA A 51 -1.15 1.84 14.54
C ALA A 51 -0.48 2.61 15.68
N LEU A 52 -1.26 3.24 16.57
CA LEU A 52 -0.72 3.93 17.75
C LEU A 52 -0.02 2.93 18.69
N TRP A 53 -0.63 1.79 18.97
CA TRP A 53 -0.01 0.73 19.78
C TRP A 53 1.30 0.24 19.15
N ALA A 54 1.32 -0.02 17.84
CA ALA A 54 2.51 -0.48 17.13
C ALA A 54 3.63 0.58 17.18
N LEU A 55 3.29 1.86 17.09
CA LEU A 55 4.22 2.98 17.25
C LEU A 55 4.82 3.01 18.67
N LEU A 56 3.98 2.92 19.71
CA LEU A 56 4.42 2.92 21.10
C LEU A 56 5.31 1.71 21.44
N ARG A 57 5.14 0.59 20.74
CA ARG A 57 5.98 -0.61 20.85
C ARG A 57 7.24 -0.55 19.97
N GLY A 58 7.49 0.57 19.29
CA GLY A 58 8.65 0.75 18.39
C GLY A 58 8.62 -0.16 17.17
N ARG A 59 7.46 -0.74 16.80
CA ARG A 59 7.33 -1.63 15.64
C ARG A 59 7.22 -0.85 14.34
N ILE A 60 6.60 0.32 14.37
CA ILE A 60 6.46 1.25 13.24
C ILE A 60 6.86 2.67 13.66
N GLY A 61 7.22 3.51 12.70
CA GLY A 61 7.49 4.94 12.93
C GLY A 61 6.24 5.81 12.78
N MET A 62 6.32 7.09 13.19
CA MET A 62 5.19 8.05 13.18
C MET A 62 4.54 8.18 11.79
N LEU A 63 5.35 8.32 10.73
CA LEU A 63 4.84 8.48 9.36
C LEU A 63 4.10 7.24 8.87
N LEU A 64 4.57 6.03 9.21
CA LEU A 64 3.86 4.80 8.83
C LEU A 64 2.56 4.63 9.64
N ALA A 65 2.52 5.09 10.89
CA ALA A 65 1.28 5.14 11.65
C ALA A 65 0.26 6.06 10.97
N LEU A 66 0.69 7.23 10.48
CA LEU A 66 -0.16 8.15 9.71
C LEU A 66 -0.63 7.54 8.37
N VAL A 67 0.21 6.76 7.68
CA VAL A 67 -0.21 6.02 6.47
C VAL A 67 -1.36 5.04 6.81
N VAL A 68 -1.23 4.26 7.88
CA VAL A 68 -2.27 3.30 8.29
C VAL A 68 -3.57 4.02 8.70
N GLN A 69 -3.45 5.11 9.46
CA GLN A 69 -4.59 5.89 9.93
C GLN A 69 -5.33 6.58 8.78
N CYS A 70 -4.59 7.25 7.89
CA CYS A 70 -5.19 7.89 6.72
C CYS A 70 -5.78 6.85 5.76
N GLY A 71 -5.13 5.70 5.57
CA GLY A 71 -5.67 4.62 4.73
C GLY A 71 -6.97 4.05 5.30
N ALA A 72 -7.07 3.88 6.63
CA ALA A 72 -8.29 3.47 7.30
C ALA A 72 -9.41 4.52 7.13
N LEU A 73 -9.09 5.81 7.31
CA LEU A 73 -10.03 6.91 7.10
C LEU A 73 -10.47 7.03 5.64
N ALA A 74 -9.55 6.91 4.69
CA ALA A 74 -9.83 6.90 3.26
C ALA A 74 -10.79 5.76 2.89
N THR A 75 -10.60 4.58 3.48
CA THR A 75 -11.43 3.39 3.26
C THR A 75 -12.86 3.59 3.77
N VAL A 76 -13.03 4.03 5.02
CA VAL A 76 -14.37 4.22 5.61
C VAL A 76 -15.11 5.41 4.99
N THR A 77 -14.42 6.50 4.67
CA THR A 77 -15.03 7.67 4.02
C THR A 77 -15.47 7.37 2.60
N SER A 78 -14.72 6.53 1.87
CA SER A 78 -15.12 5.99 0.56
C SER A 78 -16.42 5.19 0.71
N ALA A 79 -16.44 4.22 1.61
CA ALA A 79 -17.56 3.29 1.79
C ALA A 79 -18.85 3.94 2.33
N THR A 80 -18.73 5.08 3.02
CA THR A 80 -19.85 5.83 3.60
C THR A 80 -20.31 7.01 2.74
N GLY A 81 -19.70 7.21 1.56
CA GLY A 81 -20.08 8.29 0.64
C GLY A 81 -19.64 9.70 1.07
N LEU A 82 -18.71 9.81 2.02
CA LEU A 82 -18.16 11.08 2.49
C LEU A 82 -17.08 11.59 1.53
N LEU A 83 -17.51 12.04 0.34
CA LEU A 83 -16.62 12.37 -0.78
C LEU A 83 -15.53 13.38 -0.43
N TYR A 84 -15.86 14.50 0.22
CA TYR A 84 -14.85 15.51 0.59
C TYR A 84 -13.73 14.95 1.46
N TRP A 85 -14.08 14.10 2.44
CA TRP A 85 -13.11 13.46 3.32
C TRP A 85 -12.32 12.37 2.60
N HIS A 86 -12.96 11.63 1.70
CA HIS A 86 -12.28 10.65 0.86
C HIS A 86 -11.22 11.31 -0.03
N TRP A 87 -11.57 12.43 -0.68
CA TRP A 87 -10.67 13.23 -1.52
C TRP A 87 -9.49 13.82 -0.75
N LEU A 88 -9.62 13.98 0.57
CA LEU A 88 -8.51 14.37 1.44
C LEU A 88 -7.65 13.16 1.84
N PHE A 89 -8.26 12.14 2.47
CA PHE A 89 -7.50 11.06 3.10
C PHE A 89 -6.86 10.11 2.10
N LYS A 90 -7.47 9.89 0.92
CA LYS A 90 -6.92 9.01 -0.11
C LYS A 90 -5.54 9.47 -0.60
N PRO A 91 -5.37 10.71 -1.10
CA PRO A 91 -4.05 11.20 -1.50
C PRO A 91 -3.12 11.42 -0.30
N LEU A 92 -3.65 11.89 0.83
CA LEU A 92 -2.84 12.15 2.03
C LEU A 92 -2.11 10.90 2.54
N THR A 93 -2.74 9.72 2.41
CA THR A 93 -2.12 8.43 2.73
C THR A 93 -0.83 8.22 1.94
N MET A 94 -0.88 8.46 0.62
CA MET A 94 0.29 8.29 -0.24
C MET A 94 1.32 9.40 -0.05
N VAL A 95 0.90 10.63 0.25
CA VAL A 95 1.81 11.72 0.62
C VAL A 95 2.64 11.34 1.85
N PHE A 96 2.02 10.78 2.90
CA PHE A 96 2.78 10.32 4.06
C PHE A 96 3.76 9.18 3.74
N ALA A 97 3.39 8.27 2.84
CA ALA A 97 4.29 7.22 2.37
C ALA A 97 5.50 7.79 1.59
N ILE A 98 5.28 8.80 0.75
CA ILE A 98 6.34 9.50 0.00
C ILE A 98 7.26 10.25 0.98
N ILE A 99 6.70 10.98 1.95
CA ILE A 99 7.48 11.68 2.98
C ILE A 99 8.31 10.67 3.78
N LEU A 100 7.76 9.50 4.12
CA LEU A 100 8.49 8.43 4.80
C LEU A 100 9.68 7.93 3.98
N ALA A 101 9.48 7.67 2.68
CA ALA A 101 10.56 7.26 1.78
C ALA A 101 11.64 8.36 1.67
N ALA A 102 11.24 9.62 1.45
CA ALA A 102 12.16 10.74 1.29
C ALA A 102 12.93 11.08 2.58
N TYR A 103 12.26 11.10 3.73
CA TYR A 103 12.91 11.29 5.03
C TYR A 103 13.92 10.17 5.30
N SER A 104 13.55 8.93 5.00
CA SER A 104 14.44 7.79 5.21
C SER A 104 15.66 7.82 4.30
N ALA A 105 15.48 8.21 3.04
CA ALA A 105 16.57 8.45 2.10
C ALA A 105 17.57 9.50 2.61
N ARG A 106 17.08 10.65 3.08
CA ARG A 106 17.93 11.72 3.64
C ARG A 106 18.74 11.25 4.85
N THR A 107 18.11 10.50 5.76
CA THR A 107 18.81 9.96 6.94
C THR A 107 19.88 8.94 6.56
N SER A 108 19.65 8.12 5.53
CA SER A 108 20.64 7.17 5.02
C SER A 108 21.77 7.86 4.27
N SER A 109 21.49 8.96 3.56
CA SER A 109 22.51 9.73 2.83
C SER A 109 23.56 10.37 3.72
N ALA A 110 23.23 10.69 4.97
CA ALA A 110 24.18 11.24 5.93
C ALA A 110 25.18 10.21 6.46
N GLY A 111 25.00 8.90 6.16
CA GLY A 111 25.78 7.79 6.70
C GLY A 111 26.92 7.25 5.82
N GLY A 112 27.22 7.86 4.67
CA GLY A 112 28.45 7.61 3.90
C GLY A 112 28.38 6.62 2.73
N THR A 113 27.44 5.66 2.69
CA THR A 113 27.25 4.73 1.55
C THR A 113 25.83 4.80 1.00
N PHE A 114 25.54 5.84 0.22
CA PHE A 114 24.19 6.11 -0.29
C PHE A 114 24.04 5.71 -1.77
N ASP A 115 23.42 4.57 -2.02
CA ASP A 115 22.88 4.27 -3.35
C ASP A 115 21.52 4.97 -3.52
N SER A 116 21.49 6.03 -4.33
CA SER A 116 20.31 6.87 -4.54
C SER A 116 19.25 6.19 -5.42
N LYS A 117 19.64 5.22 -6.24
CA LYS A 117 18.77 4.56 -7.22
C LYS A 117 17.55 3.86 -6.59
N PRO A 118 17.68 2.98 -5.58
CA PRO A 118 16.51 2.32 -4.99
C PRO A 118 15.56 3.30 -4.29
N TRP A 119 16.07 4.38 -3.69
CA TRP A 119 15.24 5.41 -3.08
C TRP A 119 14.44 6.20 -4.12
N TRP A 120 15.06 6.53 -5.26
CA TRP A 120 14.37 7.15 -6.38
C TRP A 120 13.28 6.24 -6.96
N LEU A 121 13.57 4.95 -7.16
CA LEU A 121 12.59 3.97 -7.67
C LEU A 121 11.40 3.82 -6.74
N LEU A 122 11.63 3.76 -5.42
CA LEU A 122 10.55 3.74 -4.43
C LEU A 122 9.71 5.02 -4.50
N GLY A 123 10.35 6.19 -4.56
CA GLY A 123 9.66 7.47 -4.73
C GLY A 123 8.82 7.53 -6.01
N ALA A 124 9.39 7.12 -7.14
CA ALA A 124 8.70 7.08 -8.43
C ALA A 124 7.48 6.15 -8.39
N ALA A 125 7.60 4.97 -7.77
CA ALA A 125 6.48 4.05 -7.62
C ALA A 125 5.35 4.63 -6.76
N LEU A 126 5.69 5.32 -5.66
CA LEU A 126 4.71 5.95 -4.79
C LEU A 126 4.03 7.17 -5.44
N VAL A 127 4.78 7.98 -6.19
CA VAL A 127 4.22 9.11 -6.96
C VAL A 127 3.31 8.60 -8.07
N GLY A 128 3.71 7.55 -8.81
CA GLY A 128 2.86 6.91 -9.81
C GLY A 128 1.58 6.33 -9.20
N SER A 129 1.68 5.73 -8.01
CA SER A 129 0.53 5.22 -7.26
C SER A 129 -0.41 6.36 -6.81
N LEU A 130 0.13 7.47 -6.31
CA LEU A 130 -0.64 8.67 -5.96
C LEU A 130 -1.34 9.27 -7.18
N ALA A 131 -0.66 9.36 -8.32
CA ALA A 131 -1.26 9.82 -9.58
C ALA A 131 -2.39 8.87 -10.03
N GLY A 132 -2.17 7.56 -9.92
CA GLY A 132 -3.20 6.54 -10.15
C GLY A 132 -4.42 6.76 -9.25
N ASP A 133 -4.20 6.93 -7.95
CA ASP A 133 -5.26 7.23 -6.98
C ASP A 133 -6.05 8.48 -7.32
N ALA A 134 -5.36 9.55 -7.75
CA ALA A 134 -5.96 10.81 -8.16
C ALA A 134 -6.83 10.66 -9.41
N PHE A 135 -6.33 10.00 -10.45
CA PHE A 135 -7.09 9.76 -11.66
C PHE A 135 -8.30 8.85 -11.42
N LEU A 136 -8.17 7.82 -10.58
CA LEU A 136 -9.31 6.95 -10.26
C LEU A 136 -10.39 7.63 -9.40
N MET A 137 -10.12 8.80 -8.80
CA MET A 137 -11.16 9.59 -8.10
C MET A 137 -12.04 10.40 -9.05
N VAL A 138 -11.60 10.62 -10.30
CA VAL A 138 -12.33 11.41 -11.29
C VAL A 138 -13.02 10.49 -12.29
N GLU A 139 -14.31 10.70 -12.50
CA GLU A 139 -15.08 9.93 -13.48
C GLU A 139 -14.50 10.10 -14.90
N GLY A 140 -14.39 9.00 -15.65
CA GLY A 140 -13.79 8.99 -16.99
C GLY A 140 -12.27 8.84 -17.04
N PHE A 141 -11.55 8.96 -15.91
CA PHE A 141 -10.08 8.87 -15.85
C PHE A 141 -9.55 7.48 -15.49
N PHE A 142 -10.34 6.42 -15.73
CA PHE A 142 -9.94 5.05 -15.43
C PHE A 142 -8.65 4.63 -16.16
N ILE A 143 -8.55 4.89 -17.48
CA ILE A 143 -7.36 4.54 -18.29
C ILE A 143 -6.11 5.31 -17.81
N PRO A 144 -6.13 6.64 -17.65
CA PRO A 144 -5.01 7.39 -17.05
C PRO A 144 -4.58 6.85 -15.67
N GLY A 145 -5.55 6.45 -14.83
CA GLY A 145 -5.28 5.82 -13.54
C GLY A 145 -4.55 4.48 -13.70
N LEU A 146 -5.05 3.62 -14.58
CA LEU A 146 -4.45 2.32 -14.90
C LEU A 146 -3.01 2.46 -15.41
N VAL A 147 -2.77 3.42 -16.32
CA VAL A 147 -1.43 3.69 -16.86
C VAL A 147 -0.48 4.20 -15.78
N SER A 148 -0.96 5.07 -14.88
CA SER A 148 -0.17 5.60 -13.77
C SER A 148 0.23 4.50 -12.78
N PHE A 149 -0.69 3.59 -12.45
CA PHE A 149 -0.36 2.39 -11.69
C PHE A 149 0.58 1.48 -12.46
N LEU A 150 0.44 1.30 -13.77
CA LEU A 150 1.36 0.48 -14.57
C LEU A 150 2.82 0.97 -14.45
N PHE A 151 3.04 2.29 -14.51
CA PHE A 151 4.35 2.89 -14.26
C PHE A 151 4.84 2.62 -12.83
N ALA A 152 3.96 2.71 -11.83
CA ALA A 152 4.30 2.38 -10.46
C ALA A 152 4.76 0.92 -10.30
N HIS A 153 4.03 -0.03 -10.90
CA HIS A 153 4.40 -1.44 -10.90
C HIS A 153 5.74 -1.68 -11.59
N GLY A 154 6.00 -1.03 -12.74
CA GLY A 154 7.29 -1.08 -13.42
C GLY A 154 8.45 -0.61 -12.53
N ALA A 155 8.27 0.53 -11.84
CA ALA A 155 9.26 1.04 -10.88
C ALA A 155 9.47 0.06 -9.71
N TYR A 156 8.40 -0.55 -9.19
CA TYR A 156 8.49 -1.58 -8.16
C TYR A 156 9.23 -2.84 -8.64
N ILE A 157 8.98 -3.33 -9.85
CA ILE A 157 9.69 -4.47 -10.44
C ILE A 157 11.20 -4.22 -10.47
N VAL A 158 11.62 -3.05 -10.98
CA VAL A 158 13.03 -2.67 -11.06
C VAL A 158 13.65 -2.45 -9.67
N LEU A 159 12.87 -1.94 -8.71
CA LEU A 159 13.27 -1.81 -7.31
C LEU A 159 13.51 -3.18 -6.66
N PHE A 160 12.57 -4.11 -6.83
CA PHE A 160 12.62 -5.43 -6.20
C PHE A 160 13.72 -6.30 -6.79
N ARG A 161 14.16 -6.03 -8.02
CA ARG A 161 15.37 -6.63 -8.64
C ARG A 161 16.68 -6.23 -7.97
N GLN A 162 16.75 -5.12 -7.23
CA GLN A 162 18.04 -4.61 -6.73
C GLN A 162 18.73 -5.59 -5.75
N GLY A 163 19.82 -6.22 -6.20
CA GLY A 163 20.62 -7.16 -5.39
C GLY A 163 20.09 -8.60 -5.33
N VAL A 164 19.21 -9.01 -6.25
CA VAL A 164 18.68 -10.38 -6.40
C VAL A 164 18.47 -10.70 -7.88
N ALA A 165 18.39 -11.95 -8.33
CA ALA A 165 18.17 -12.32 -9.75
C ALA A 165 16.81 -11.84 -10.32
N TRP A 166 16.69 -11.72 -11.66
CA TRP A 166 15.38 -11.49 -12.32
C TRP A 166 14.58 -12.77 -12.17
N PHE A 167 13.40 -12.67 -11.57
CA PHE A 167 12.50 -13.81 -11.35
C PHE A 167 13.23 -15.03 -10.76
N ALA A 168 14.04 -14.78 -9.73
CA ALA A 168 14.91 -15.73 -9.04
C ALA A 168 14.30 -17.09 -8.70
N ARG A 169 12.96 -17.14 -8.56
CA ARG A 169 12.20 -18.36 -8.27
C ARG A 169 11.24 -18.61 -9.43
N PRO A 170 11.57 -19.50 -10.39
CA PRO A 170 10.71 -19.82 -11.54
C PRO A 170 9.31 -20.30 -11.13
N LEU A 171 9.19 -21.06 -10.03
CA LEU A 171 7.90 -21.48 -9.51
C LEU A 171 7.02 -20.31 -9.06
N ALA A 172 7.61 -19.26 -8.47
CA ALA A 172 6.87 -18.06 -8.10
C ALA A 172 6.38 -17.32 -9.35
N LEU A 173 7.21 -17.25 -10.41
CA LEU A 173 6.83 -16.66 -11.69
C LEU A 173 5.66 -17.41 -12.35
N VAL A 174 5.77 -18.74 -12.45
CA VAL A 174 4.70 -19.57 -13.02
C VAL A 174 3.41 -19.45 -12.20
N ALA A 175 3.52 -19.47 -10.87
CA ALA A 175 2.36 -19.36 -10.01
C ALA A 175 1.65 -18.00 -10.15
N THR A 176 2.37 -16.87 -10.10
CA THR A 176 1.72 -15.56 -10.19
C THR A 176 1.20 -15.27 -11.59
N LEU A 177 1.92 -15.68 -12.65
CA LEU A 177 1.41 -15.59 -14.03
C LEU A 177 0.19 -16.50 -14.23
N GLY A 178 0.17 -17.69 -13.63
CA GLY A 178 -0.99 -18.59 -13.65
C GLY A 178 -2.22 -17.96 -13.01
N VAL A 179 -2.05 -17.33 -11.84
CA VAL A 179 -3.13 -16.58 -11.18
C VAL A 179 -3.56 -15.38 -12.02
N GLY A 180 -2.61 -14.63 -12.59
CA GLY A 180 -2.91 -13.52 -13.51
C GLY A 180 -3.67 -13.97 -14.75
N ALA A 181 -3.27 -15.07 -15.38
CA ALA A 181 -3.95 -15.64 -16.54
C ALA A 181 -5.37 -16.12 -16.19
N ALA A 182 -5.54 -16.78 -15.04
CA ALA A 182 -6.87 -17.18 -14.55
C ALA A 182 -7.76 -15.96 -14.29
N MET A 183 -7.21 -14.91 -13.66
CA MET A 183 -7.92 -13.65 -13.43
C MET A 183 -8.31 -12.98 -14.76
N TYR A 184 -7.41 -12.93 -15.74
CA TYR A 184 -7.70 -12.37 -17.05
C TYR A 184 -8.79 -13.16 -17.79
N ALA A 185 -8.73 -14.49 -17.77
CA ALA A 185 -9.75 -15.35 -18.36
C ALA A 185 -11.12 -15.12 -17.69
N PHE A 186 -11.15 -14.98 -16.37
CA PHE A 186 -12.35 -14.62 -15.63
C PHE A 186 -12.93 -13.25 -16.05
N LEU A 187 -12.08 -12.23 -16.19
CA LEU A 187 -12.51 -10.91 -16.68
C LEU A 187 -13.04 -10.98 -18.12
N TRP A 188 -12.38 -11.74 -18.98
CA TRP A 188 -12.78 -11.94 -20.37
C TRP A 188 -14.18 -12.54 -20.48
N GLN A 189 -14.45 -13.60 -19.71
CA GLN A 189 -15.77 -14.25 -19.66
C GLN A 189 -16.82 -13.37 -18.99
N GLY A 190 -16.41 -12.54 -18.03
CA GLY A 190 -17.30 -11.68 -17.26
C GLY A 190 -17.74 -10.39 -17.95
N GLY A 191 -17.30 -10.12 -19.19
CA GLY A 191 -17.76 -8.96 -19.96
C GLY A 191 -16.72 -7.85 -20.16
N LEU A 192 -15.43 -8.14 -20.02
CA LEU A 192 -14.36 -7.19 -20.34
C LEU A 192 -14.51 -6.62 -21.78
N PRO A 193 -14.69 -5.30 -21.94
CA PRO A 193 -14.91 -4.68 -23.24
C PRO A 193 -13.75 -4.94 -24.22
N PRO A 194 -14.04 -5.18 -25.52
CA PRO A 194 -13.01 -5.49 -26.51
C PRO A 194 -11.81 -4.52 -26.53
N GLU A 195 -12.09 -3.22 -26.42
CA GLU A 195 -11.11 -2.14 -26.42
C GLU A 195 -10.18 -2.15 -25.19
N LEU A 196 -10.60 -2.75 -24.08
CA LEU A 196 -9.83 -2.84 -22.83
C LEU A 196 -9.06 -4.15 -22.68
N ARG A 197 -9.27 -5.13 -23.57
CA ARG A 197 -8.65 -6.46 -23.47
C ARG A 197 -7.12 -6.41 -23.49
N ILE A 198 -6.54 -5.62 -24.38
CA ILE A 198 -5.07 -5.47 -24.48
C ILE A 198 -4.53 -4.67 -23.28
N PRO A 199 -5.05 -3.47 -22.95
CA PRO A 199 -4.59 -2.73 -21.77
C PRO A 199 -4.65 -3.55 -20.47
N VAL A 200 -5.75 -4.28 -20.26
CA VAL A 200 -5.92 -5.11 -19.05
C VAL A 200 -5.00 -6.33 -19.06
N ALA A 201 -4.77 -6.98 -20.21
CA ALA A 201 -3.81 -8.09 -20.29
C ALA A 201 -2.39 -7.65 -19.94
N VAL A 202 -1.95 -6.51 -20.48
CA VAL A 202 -0.65 -5.91 -20.15
C VAL A 202 -0.58 -5.60 -18.66
N TYR A 203 -1.61 -4.97 -18.12
CA TYR A 203 -1.67 -4.60 -16.70
C TYR A 203 -1.60 -5.82 -15.76
N VAL A 204 -2.44 -6.83 -16.00
CA VAL A 204 -2.47 -8.08 -15.23
C VAL A 204 -1.13 -8.81 -15.31
N THR A 205 -0.47 -8.79 -16.47
CA THR A 205 0.87 -9.38 -16.63
C THR A 205 1.89 -8.62 -15.77
N VAL A 206 1.92 -7.30 -15.84
CA VAL A 206 2.89 -6.48 -15.11
C VAL A 206 2.73 -6.64 -13.59
N ILE A 207 1.50 -6.64 -13.06
CA ILE A 207 1.30 -6.86 -11.62
C ILE A 207 1.69 -8.28 -11.18
N ALA A 208 1.43 -9.29 -12.01
CA ALA A 208 1.86 -10.66 -11.76
C ALA A 208 3.40 -10.80 -11.76
N LEU A 209 4.10 -10.07 -12.65
CA LEU A 209 5.56 -9.99 -12.67
C LEU A 209 6.11 -9.25 -11.44
N MET A 210 5.43 -8.19 -10.99
CA MET A 210 5.79 -7.51 -9.73
C MET A 210 5.72 -8.46 -8.54
N ALA A 211 4.61 -9.20 -8.41
CA ALA A 211 4.46 -10.22 -7.36
C ALA A 211 5.52 -11.32 -7.48
N ALA A 212 5.78 -11.83 -8.69
CA ALA A 212 6.82 -12.84 -8.94
C ALA A 212 8.21 -12.37 -8.46
N GLN A 213 8.59 -11.15 -8.84
CA GLN A 213 9.88 -10.57 -8.48
C GLN A 213 9.99 -10.35 -6.96
N ALA A 214 8.92 -9.89 -6.32
CA ALA A 214 8.89 -9.66 -4.87
C ALA A 214 9.00 -10.98 -4.08
N ILE A 215 8.26 -12.02 -4.48
CA ILE A 215 8.34 -13.36 -3.88
C ILE A 215 9.71 -13.98 -4.13
N GLY A 216 10.24 -13.85 -5.35
CA GLY A 216 11.59 -14.30 -5.69
C GLY A 216 12.65 -13.64 -4.81
N ARG A 217 12.58 -12.32 -4.64
CA ARG A 217 13.44 -11.54 -3.74
C ARG A 217 13.34 -12.05 -2.30
N ALA A 218 12.14 -12.30 -1.80
CA ALA A 218 11.95 -12.83 -0.44
C ALA A 218 12.57 -14.23 -0.27
N GLY A 219 12.51 -15.06 -1.31
CA GLY A 219 13.10 -16.40 -1.33
C GLY A 219 14.63 -16.41 -1.46
N GLU A 220 15.25 -15.38 -2.04
CA GLU A 220 16.72 -15.24 -2.09
C GLU A 220 17.28 -14.58 -0.83
N LEU A 221 16.71 -13.44 -0.40
CA LEU A 221 17.24 -12.69 0.74
C LEU A 221 16.89 -13.33 2.09
N GLY A 222 15.74 -14.01 2.19
CA GLY A 222 15.32 -14.73 3.40
C GLY A 222 15.07 -13.84 4.63
N ASP A 223 15.21 -12.52 4.52
CA ASP A 223 15.02 -11.59 5.63
C ASP A 223 13.54 -11.19 5.82
N ARG A 224 13.24 -10.55 6.95
CA ARG A 224 11.87 -10.12 7.28
C ARG A 224 11.39 -8.97 6.38
N ALA A 225 12.28 -8.09 5.92
CA ALA A 225 11.94 -6.95 5.09
C ALA A 225 11.51 -7.40 3.69
N ALA A 226 12.24 -8.32 3.08
CA ALA A 226 11.91 -8.90 1.78
C ALA A 226 10.58 -9.68 1.82
N ARG A 227 10.32 -10.44 2.90
CA ARG A 227 9.01 -11.10 3.10
C ARG A 227 7.86 -10.10 3.23
N GLN A 228 8.07 -8.97 3.91
CA GLN A 228 7.06 -7.90 3.98
C GLN A 228 6.76 -7.33 2.59
N VAL A 229 7.78 -7.07 1.77
CA VAL A 229 7.59 -6.59 0.40
C VAL A 229 6.82 -7.60 -0.45
N ALA A 230 7.13 -8.90 -0.35
CA ALA A 230 6.38 -9.95 -1.04
C ALA A 230 4.91 -10.00 -0.61
N LEU A 231 4.65 -9.94 0.70
CA LEU A 231 3.28 -9.89 1.23
C LEU A 231 2.52 -8.66 0.70
N GLY A 232 3.18 -7.50 0.67
CA GLY A 232 2.60 -6.28 0.12
C GLY A 232 2.30 -6.40 -1.38
N ALA A 233 3.20 -6.99 -2.18
CA ALA A 233 2.95 -7.21 -3.60
C ALA A 233 1.76 -8.16 -3.85
N CYS A 234 1.59 -9.19 -3.04
CA CYS A 234 0.40 -10.06 -3.09
C CYS A 234 -0.89 -9.30 -2.74
N PHE A 235 -0.86 -8.44 -1.72
CA PHE A 235 -2.01 -7.58 -1.39
C PHE A 235 -2.34 -6.60 -2.50
N PHE A 236 -1.34 -6.07 -3.21
CA PHE A 236 -1.56 -5.19 -4.35
C PHE A 236 -2.28 -5.94 -5.47
N MET A 237 -1.78 -7.13 -5.81
CA MET A 237 -2.41 -7.98 -6.82
C MET A 237 -3.84 -8.39 -6.45
N LEU A 238 -4.11 -8.65 -5.16
CA LEU A 238 -5.46 -8.90 -4.65
C LEU A 238 -6.36 -7.67 -4.79
N SER A 239 -5.86 -6.48 -4.42
CA SER A 239 -6.61 -5.22 -4.54
C SER A 239 -7.06 -4.96 -5.97
N ASP A 240 -6.15 -5.13 -6.92
CA ASP A 240 -6.43 -4.89 -8.34
C ASP A 240 -7.36 -5.96 -8.92
N SER A 241 -7.27 -7.19 -8.43
CA SER A 241 -8.22 -8.26 -8.80
C SER A 241 -9.63 -7.92 -8.31
N LEU A 242 -9.78 -7.39 -7.09
CA LEU A 242 -11.05 -6.94 -6.54
C LEU A 242 -11.59 -5.72 -7.32
N LEU A 243 -10.74 -4.76 -7.65
CA LEU A 243 -11.09 -3.58 -8.42
C LEU A 243 -11.58 -3.97 -9.83
N ALA A 244 -10.85 -4.84 -10.52
CA ALA A 244 -11.20 -5.31 -11.85
C ALA A 244 -12.49 -6.14 -11.85
N THR A 245 -12.67 -7.01 -10.85
CA THR A 245 -13.92 -7.79 -10.69
C THR A 245 -15.12 -6.87 -10.53
N ASN A 246 -15.02 -5.88 -9.62
CA ASN A 246 -16.07 -4.90 -9.38
C ASN A 246 -16.40 -4.04 -10.61
N ARG A 247 -15.39 -3.79 -11.44
CA ARG A 247 -15.52 -2.90 -12.61
C ARG A 247 -16.06 -3.61 -13.84
N PHE A 248 -15.62 -4.83 -14.12
CA PHE A 248 -15.84 -5.48 -15.42
C PHE A 248 -16.74 -6.71 -15.37
N VAL A 249 -16.95 -7.31 -14.20
CA VAL A 249 -17.68 -8.57 -14.08
C VAL A 249 -18.98 -8.39 -13.32
N GLN A 250 -18.88 -7.97 -12.06
CA GLN A 250 -20.05 -7.80 -11.20
C GLN A 250 -19.75 -6.87 -10.04
N PRO A 251 -20.73 -6.05 -9.59
CA PRO A 251 -20.54 -5.22 -8.41
C PRO A 251 -20.30 -6.10 -7.18
N LEU A 252 -19.24 -5.78 -6.43
CA LEU A 252 -18.92 -6.48 -5.18
C LEU A 252 -19.55 -5.75 -3.98
N PRO A 253 -20.12 -6.48 -3.01
CA PRO A 253 -20.57 -5.87 -1.77
C PRO A 253 -19.37 -5.26 -1.03
N LEU A 254 -19.51 -4.00 -0.61
CA LEU A 254 -18.44 -3.24 0.03
C LEU A 254 -17.13 -3.21 -0.80
N ALA A 255 -17.21 -3.20 -2.13
CA ALA A 255 -16.05 -3.24 -3.03
C ALA A 255 -14.95 -2.24 -2.63
N GLN A 256 -15.33 -1.00 -2.35
CA GLN A 256 -14.38 0.06 -1.97
C GLN A 256 -13.63 -0.27 -0.67
N VAL A 257 -14.27 -0.95 0.28
CA VAL A 257 -13.62 -1.39 1.52
C VAL A 257 -12.54 -2.41 1.20
N TRP A 258 -12.87 -3.46 0.45
CA TRP A 258 -11.93 -4.53 0.15
C TRP A 258 -10.77 -4.07 -0.72
N VAL A 259 -11.05 -3.24 -1.75
CA VAL A 259 -10.03 -2.67 -2.62
C VAL A 259 -9.08 -1.77 -1.83
N LEU A 260 -9.59 -0.77 -1.09
CA LEU A 260 -8.72 0.19 -0.40
C LEU A 260 -8.00 -0.43 0.80
N ALA A 261 -8.63 -1.34 1.55
CA ALA A 261 -7.98 -2.01 2.67
C ALA A 261 -6.78 -2.86 2.20
N THR A 262 -6.95 -3.63 1.13
CA THR A 262 -5.86 -4.44 0.55
C THR A 262 -4.81 -3.56 -0.11
N TYR A 263 -5.21 -2.48 -0.79
CA TYR A 263 -4.28 -1.52 -1.41
C TYR A 263 -3.39 -0.80 -0.37
N TYR A 264 -3.97 -0.23 0.68
CA TYR A 264 -3.18 0.47 1.69
C TYR A 264 -2.34 -0.48 2.54
N ALA A 265 -2.81 -1.71 2.77
CA ALA A 265 -1.97 -2.77 3.33
C ALA A 265 -0.78 -3.07 2.41
N ALA A 266 -1.00 -3.19 1.10
CA ALA A 266 0.06 -3.39 0.11
C ALA A 266 1.13 -2.31 0.19
N GLN A 267 0.72 -1.05 0.09
CA GLN A 267 1.63 0.10 0.14
C GLN A 267 2.37 0.18 1.48
N ALA A 268 1.68 -0.02 2.62
CA ALA A 268 2.30 0.00 3.94
C ALA A 268 3.37 -1.10 4.09
N PHE A 269 3.09 -2.33 3.63
CA PHE A 269 4.04 -3.44 3.68
C PHE A 269 5.24 -3.23 2.75
N ILE A 270 5.01 -2.77 1.51
CA ILE A 270 6.07 -2.49 0.55
C ILE A 270 6.99 -1.37 1.07
N VAL A 271 6.42 -0.25 1.50
CA VAL A 271 7.19 0.91 1.98
C VAL A 271 7.96 0.55 3.24
N HIS A 272 7.32 -0.09 4.22
CA HIS A 272 7.99 -0.51 5.45
C HIS A 272 9.15 -1.47 5.14
N GLY A 273 8.88 -2.52 4.36
CA GLY A 273 9.86 -3.53 4.01
C GLY A 273 11.04 -2.93 3.24
N MET A 274 10.78 -2.10 2.23
CA MET A 274 11.84 -1.45 1.45
C MET A 274 12.66 -0.47 2.29
N VAL A 275 12.04 0.41 3.08
CA VAL A 275 12.75 1.35 3.95
C VAL A 275 13.66 0.61 4.95
N ARG A 276 13.17 -0.49 5.54
CA ARG A 276 14.00 -1.32 6.43
C ARG A 276 15.15 -1.98 5.69
N GLY A 277 14.88 -2.61 4.56
CA GLY A 277 15.89 -3.32 3.79
C GLY A 277 16.98 -2.39 3.23
N LEU A 278 16.62 -1.17 2.83
CA LEU A 278 17.58 -0.18 2.32
C LEU A 278 18.40 0.49 3.42
N ARG A 279 17.91 0.54 4.66
CA ARG A 279 18.65 1.05 5.82
C ARG A 279 19.61 0.04 6.45
N GLN A 280 19.46 -1.24 6.14
CA GLN A 280 20.30 -2.32 6.65
C GLN A 280 21.49 -2.64 5.74
N ARG A 281 21.53 -2.05 4.54
CA ARG A 281 22.67 -2.10 3.62
C ARG A 281 23.61 -0.94 3.88
#